data_AF-A0A538KBF0-F1
#
_entry.id   AF-A0A538KBF0-F1
#
_cell.length_a   1.000
_cell.length_b   1.000
_cell.length_c   1.000
_cell.angle_alpha   90.00
_cell.angle_beta   90.00
_cell.angle_gamma   90.00
#
_symmetry.space_group_name_H-M   'P 1'
#
loop_
_entity.id
_entity.type
_entity.pdbx_description
1 polymer ?
#
loop_
_entity_poly.entity_id
_entity_poly.type
_entity_poly.pdbx_seq_one_letter_code
_entity_poly.pdbx_strand_id
1 'polypeptide(L)'
;MEDLDGIAGADAHLGRPVPLPAVALPLTRWTRVHAVSPEGVEIEWNLDDSRAGAPGRLALYVGYGPPPHRAWPGDGAAREVAVGEVPGAWREAELLEAEPSLRPAIELSWRAHGLHLRLTAQGPWEPSRLVEIAASVAPAA
;
A
#
# COMPACT_ATOMS: atom_id res chain seq x y z
N MET A 1 4.21 -7.34 -14.57
CA MET A 1 2.94 -6.87 -13.96
C MET A 1 1.95 -6.75 -15.09
N GLU A 2 0.73 -7.21 -14.86
CA GLU A 2 -0.38 -7.10 -15.81
C GLU A 2 -1.42 -6.14 -15.24
N ASP A 3 -1.92 -5.23 -16.06
CA ASP A 3 -2.95 -4.26 -15.64
C ASP A 3 -4.31 -4.96 -15.59
N LEU A 4 -5.02 -4.78 -14.48
CA LEU A 4 -6.35 -5.33 -14.25
C LEU A 4 -7.43 -4.25 -14.44
N ASP A 5 -8.63 -4.68 -14.81
CA ASP A 5 -9.79 -3.80 -14.96
C ASP A 5 -10.36 -3.38 -13.60
N GLY A 6 -9.66 -2.46 -12.94
CA GLY A 6 -10.04 -1.90 -11.65
C GLY A 6 -10.17 -2.92 -10.52
N ILE A 7 -10.99 -2.60 -9.52
CA ILE A 7 -11.18 -3.45 -8.34
C ILE A 7 -11.89 -4.76 -8.69
N ALA A 8 -12.84 -4.75 -9.63
CA ALA A 8 -13.52 -5.97 -10.07
C ALA A 8 -12.53 -6.98 -10.70
N GLY A 9 -11.56 -6.48 -11.48
CA GLY A 9 -10.46 -7.31 -11.98
C GLY A 9 -9.58 -7.87 -10.86
N ALA A 10 -9.33 -7.06 -9.82
CA ALA A 10 -8.60 -7.50 -8.63
C ALA A 10 -9.33 -8.63 -7.88
N ASP A 11 -10.65 -8.48 -7.71
CA ASP A 11 -11.50 -9.47 -7.03
C ASP A 11 -11.49 -10.80 -7.79
N ALA A 12 -11.62 -10.72 -9.12
CA ALA A 12 -11.56 -11.89 -9.99
C ALA A 12 -10.19 -12.59 -9.92
N HIS A 13 -9.09 -11.81 -9.94
CA HIS A 13 -7.73 -12.35 -9.85
C HIS A 13 -7.46 -13.05 -8.51
N LEU A 14 -7.92 -12.47 -7.39
CA LEU A 14 -7.78 -13.08 -6.06
C LEU A 14 -8.81 -14.17 -5.73
N GLY A 15 -9.85 -14.30 -6.56
CA GLY A 15 -10.99 -15.19 -6.33
C GLY A 15 -11.85 -14.79 -5.13
N ARG A 16 -11.76 -13.53 -4.68
CA ARG A 16 -12.48 -12.98 -3.52
C ARG A 16 -12.46 -11.45 -3.54
N PRO A 17 -13.40 -10.77 -2.85
CA PRO A 17 -13.33 -9.33 -2.65
C PRO A 17 -11.99 -8.91 -2.01
N VAL A 18 -11.31 -7.97 -2.66
CA VAL A 18 -10.07 -7.38 -2.17
C VAL A 18 -10.38 -6.47 -0.99
N PRO A 19 -9.69 -6.62 0.16
CA PRO A 19 -9.84 -5.68 1.25
C PRO A 19 -9.28 -4.30 0.86
N LEU A 20 -10.05 -3.25 1.13
CA LEU A 20 -9.71 -1.87 0.79
C LEU A 20 -9.75 -0.99 2.04
N PRO A 21 -9.04 0.16 2.05
CA PRO A 21 -9.17 1.12 3.14
C PRO A 21 -10.61 1.61 3.30
N ALA A 22 -11.17 1.47 4.51
CA ALA A 22 -12.50 1.98 4.83
C ALA A 22 -12.50 3.49 5.16
N VAL A 23 -11.34 4.06 5.51
CA VAL A 23 -11.20 5.52 5.68
C VAL A 23 -11.02 6.23 4.34
N ALA A 24 -11.54 7.45 4.24
CA ALA A 24 -11.37 8.26 3.04
C ALA A 24 -9.89 8.56 2.77
N LEU A 25 -9.38 8.21 1.60
CA LEU A 25 -8.06 8.62 1.17
C LEU A 25 -8.06 10.12 0.80
N PRO A 26 -6.88 10.78 0.79
CA PRO A 26 -6.74 12.09 0.13
C PRO A 26 -7.26 12.06 -1.31
N LEU A 27 -7.50 13.23 -1.89
CA LEU A 27 -8.11 13.33 -3.22
C LEU A 27 -7.35 12.49 -4.26
N THR A 28 -7.96 11.37 -4.66
CA THR A 28 -7.42 10.47 -5.68
C THR A 28 -7.61 11.08 -7.06
N ARG A 29 -6.52 11.25 -7.81
CA ARG A 29 -6.55 11.66 -9.21
C ARG A 29 -6.85 10.50 -10.14
N TRP A 30 -6.20 9.37 -9.90
CA TRP A 30 -6.44 8.13 -10.62
C TRP A 30 -6.06 6.92 -9.78
N THR A 31 -6.66 5.78 -10.12
CA THR A 31 -6.35 4.47 -9.54
C THR A 31 -5.88 3.53 -10.64
N ARG A 32 -4.87 2.73 -10.34
CA ARG A 32 -4.42 1.63 -11.21
C ARG A 32 -4.34 0.35 -10.39
N VAL A 33 -4.68 -0.77 -11.02
CA VAL A 33 -4.68 -2.09 -10.38
C VAL A 33 -3.81 -3.01 -11.21
N HIS A 34 -2.93 -3.75 -10.54
CA HIS A 34 -1.99 -4.65 -11.18
C HIS A 34 -2.05 -6.05 -10.55
N ALA A 35 -1.95 -7.09 -11.38
CA ALA A 35 -1.47 -8.38 -10.94
C ALA A 35 0.07 -8.30 -10.82
N VAL A 36 0.56 -8.39 -9.58
CA VAL A 36 2.01 -8.36 -9.29
C VAL A 36 2.59 -9.75 -9.04
N SER A 37 1.72 -10.74 -8.83
CA SER A 37 2.05 -12.17 -8.73
C SER A 37 0.82 -13.02 -9.07
N PRO A 38 0.95 -14.34 -9.29
CA PRO A 38 -0.19 -15.22 -9.56
C PRO A 38 -1.27 -15.19 -8.46
N GLU A 39 -0.89 -14.83 -7.23
CA GLU A 39 -1.75 -14.86 -6.04
C GLU A 39 -1.83 -13.51 -5.32
N GLY A 40 -1.46 -12.42 -6.00
CA GLY A 40 -1.36 -11.10 -5.38
C GLY A 40 -1.52 -9.95 -6.36
N VAL A 41 -2.25 -8.95 -5.90
CA VAL A 41 -2.57 -7.71 -6.63
C VAL A 41 -1.95 -6.51 -5.91
N GLU A 42 -1.75 -5.43 -6.64
CA GLU A 42 -1.37 -4.14 -6.09
C GLU A 42 -2.30 -3.06 -6.63
N ILE A 43 -2.88 -2.28 -5.72
CA ILE A 43 -3.76 -1.17 -6.04
C ILE A 43 -3.01 0.11 -5.72
N GLU A 44 -2.87 0.96 -6.72
CA GLU A 44 -2.16 2.22 -6.62
C GLU A 44 -3.13 3.39 -6.72
N TRP A 45 -3.03 4.32 -5.78
CA TRP A 45 -3.69 5.61 -5.81
C TRP A 45 -2.64 6.70 -6.03
N ASN A 46 -2.74 7.39 -7.15
CA ASN A 46 -2.05 8.65 -7.35
C ASN A 46 -2.91 9.76 -6.75
N LEU A 47 -2.39 10.39 -5.71
CA LEU A 47 -3.10 11.38 -4.94
C LEU A 47 -2.75 12.78 -5.48
N ASP A 48 -3.61 13.75 -5.22
CA ASP A 48 -3.34 15.13 -5.61
C ASP A 48 -2.10 15.69 -4.89
N ASP A 49 -1.01 15.79 -5.63
CA ASP A 49 0.30 16.29 -5.19
C ASP A 49 0.54 17.76 -5.56
N SER A 50 -0.48 18.47 -6.06
CA SER A 50 -0.32 19.85 -6.58
C SER A 50 0.07 20.90 -5.55
N ARG A 51 0.07 20.55 -4.26
CA ARG A 51 0.36 21.47 -3.15
C ARG A 51 1.59 21.02 -2.39
N ALA A 52 2.39 21.98 -1.94
CA ALA A 52 3.51 21.70 -1.05
C ALA A 52 3.00 20.98 0.21
N GLY A 53 3.63 19.87 0.57
CA GLY A 53 3.21 19.04 1.70
C GLY A 53 2.08 18.06 1.40
N ALA A 54 1.62 17.94 0.15
CA ALA A 54 0.56 17.00 -0.20
C ALA A 54 1.09 15.56 -0.33
N PRO A 55 0.33 14.53 0.11
CA PRO A 55 0.70 13.14 -0.07
C PRO A 55 0.75 12.79 -1.57
N GLY A 56 1.82 12.15 -2.05
CA GLY A 56 2.05 11.95 -3.48
C GLY A 56 1.43 10.66 -4.02
N ARG A 57 1.70 9.52 -3.38
CA ARG A 57 1.23 8.21 -3.85
C ARG A 57 1.02 7.25 -2.70
N LEU A 58 0.03 6.38 -2.88
CA LEU A 58 -0.23 5.26 -2.00
C LEU A 58 -0.39 3.99 -2.83
N ALA A 59 0.16 2.87 -2.39
CA ALA A 59 -0.08 1.57 -2.99
C ALA A 59 -0.39 0.54 -1.92
N LEU A 60 -1.35 -0.34 -2.17
CA LEU A 60 -1.71 -1.46 -1.32
C LEU A 60 -1.50 -2.76 -2.08
N TYR A 61 -0.54 -3.56 -1.62
CA TYR A 61 -0.43 -4.95 -2.01
C TYR A 61 -1.39 -5.81 -1.19
N VAL A 62 -2.04 -6.75 -1.86
CA VAL A 62 -2.86 -7.79 -1.25
C VAL A 62 -2.54 -9.13 -1.93
N GLY A 63 -2.12 -10.13 -1.16
CA GLY A 63 -1.92 -11.47 -1.72
C GLY A 63 -1.88 -12.59 -0.69
N TYR A 64 -1.93 -13.83 -1.18
CA TYR A 64 -1.83 -15.02 -0.34
C TYR A 64 -0.38 -15.32 0.08
N GLY A 65 0.58 -14.94 -0.77
CA GLY A 65 2.02 -14.96 -0.47
C GLY A 65 2.55 -13.58 -0.02
N PRO A 66 3.78 -13.50 0.48
CA PRO A 66 4.42 -12.22 0.77
C PRO A 66 4.59 -11.38 -0.52
N PRO A 67 4.57 -10.04 -0.43
CA PRO A 67 4.78 -9.19 -1.59
C PRO A 67 6.13 -9.47 -2.25
N PRO A 68 6.24 -9.32 -3.59
CA PRO A 68 7.52 -9.38 -4.27
C PRO A 68 8.54 -8.42 -3.65
N HIS A 69 9.78 -8.89 -3.54
CA HIS A 69 10.87 -8.07 -3.04
C HIS A 69 11.06 -6.85 -3.94
N ARG A 70 11.09 -5.65 -3.34
CA ARG A 70 11.52 -4.42 -4.00
C ARG A 70 12.94 -4.09 -3.54
N ALA A 71 13.76 -3.61 -4.45
CA ALA A 71 15.10 -3.13 -4.13
C ALA A 71 15.00 -1.73 -3.48
N TRP A 72 15.03 -1.68 -2.15
CA TRP A 72 15.13 -0.44 -1.39
C TRP A 72 16.62 -0.22 -1.02
N PRO A 73 17.33 0.77 -1.59
CA PRO A 73 18.61 1.17 -1.03
C PRO A 73 18.40 1.74 0.37
N GLY A 74 19.14 1.15 1.32
CA GLY A 74 18.94 1.42 2.73
C GLY A 74 18.00 0.37 3.31
N ASP A 75 18.57 -0.72 3.80
CA ASP A 75 17.92 -1.65 4.72
C ASP A 75 17.72 -0.95 6.06
N GLY A 76 16.90 0.11 6.09
CA GLY A 76 16.38 0.65 7.33
C GLY A 76 15.72 -0.49 8.08
N ALA A 77 16.19 -0.77 9.30
CA ALA A 77 15.65 -1.86 10.09
C ALA A 77 14.14 -1.65 10.27
N ALA A 78 13.36 -2.68 9.96
CA ALA A 78 11.94 -2.63 10.23
C ALA A 78 11.72 -2.54 11.75
N ARG A 79 10.85 -1.63 12.17
CA ARG A 79 10.39 -1.52 13.56
C ARG A 79 8.98 -2.06 13.69
N GLU A 80 8.68 -2.71 14.81
CA GLU A 80 7.33 -3.17 15.09
C GLU A 80 6.38 -1.97 15.30
N VAL A 81 5.15 -2.11 14.82
CA VAL A 81 4.06 -1.15 15.01
C VAL A 81 2.73 -1.90 15.09
N ALA A 82 1.76 -1.37 15.84
CA ALA A 82 0.40 -1.91 15.83
C ALA A 82 -0.37 -1.40 14.62
N VAL A 83 -1.07 -2.30 13.91
CA VAL A 83 -2.03 -1.98 12.85
C VAL A 83 -3.40 -2.43 13.34
N GLY A 84 -4.12 -1.53 13.99
CA GLY A 84 -5.31 -1.92 14.76
C GLY A 84 -4.92 -2.88 15.88
N GLU A 85 -5.50 -4.07 15.88
CA GLU A 85 -5.22 -5.12 16.88
C GLU A 85 -4.12 -6.11 16.45
N VAL A 86 -3.58 -5.99 15.22
CA VAL A 86 -2.55 -6.92 14.71
C VAL A 86 -1.16 -6.29 14.72
N PRO A 87 -0.10 -7.08 14.94
CA PRO A 87 1.27 -6.60 14.78
C PRO A 87 1.59 -6.37 13.29
N GLY A 88 2.31 -5.30 13.02
CA GLY A 88 2.86 -4.95 11.71
C GLY A 88 4.32 -4.52 11.81
N ALA A 89 4.94 -4.38 10.66
CA ALA A 89 6.32 -3.93 10.52
C ALA A 89 6.37 -2.65 9.68
N TRP A 90 6.95 -1.61 10.26
CA TRP A 90 7.17 -0.31 9.65
C TRP A 90 8.62 -0.18 9.18
N ARG A 91 8.82 0.24 7.95
CA ARG A 91 10.13 0.53 7.38
C ARG A 91 10.09 1.84 6.60
N GLU A 92 11.12 2.65 6.80
CA GLU A 92 11.40 3.84 6.00
C GLU A 92 12.67 3.57 5.20
N ALA A 93 12.62 3.80 3.89
CA ALA A 93 13.78 3.65 3.04
C ALA A 93 13.67 4.52 1.78
N GLU A 94 14.80 4.80 1.15
CA GLU A 94 14.80 5.45 -0.15
C GLU A 94 14.32 4.44 -1.19
N LEU A 95 13.17 4.69 -1.81
CA LEU A 95 12.73 3.89 -2.94
C LEU A 95 13.33 4.50 -4.21
N LEU A 96 14.24 3.80 -4.89
CA LEU A 96 14.93 4.34 -6.09
C LEU A 96 13.95 4.68 -7.21
N GLU A 97 12.88 3.91 -7.30
CA GLU A 97 11.79 4.08 -8.27
C GLU A 97 10.90 5.28 -7.95
N ALA A 98 11.03 5.88 -6.75
CA ALA A 98 10.34 7.10 -6.40
C ALA A 98 11.12 8.33 -6.89
N GLU A 99 10.39 9.31 -7.42
CA GLU A 99 10.90 10.65 -7.70
C GLU A 99 11.62 11.22 -6.47
N PRO A 100 12.76 11.94 -6.63
CA PRO A 100 13.56 12.41 -5.49
C PRO A 100 12.79 13.24 -4.47
N SER A 101 11.80 14.02 -4.90
CA SER A 101 10.92 14.84 -4.03
C SER A 101 9.95 14.02 -3.19
N LEU A 102 9.78 12.73 -3.49
CA LEU A 102 8.87 11.81 -2.82
C LEU A 102 9.59 10.80 -1.91
N ARG A 103 10.90 11.00 -1.70
CA ARG A 103 11.73 10.21 -0.77
C ARG A 103 11.78 10.90 0.61
N PRO A 104 11.84 10.14 1.71
CA PRO A 104 11.82 8.67 1.78
C PRO A 104 10.43 8.09 1.50
N ALA A 105 10.38 6.83 1.09
CA ALA A 105 9.14 6.08 1.02
C ALA A 105 8.95 5.28 2.31
N ILE A 106 7.70 5.08 2.68
CA ILE A 106 7.30 4.32 3.86
C ILE A 106 6.67 3.01 3.40
N GLU A 107 7.03 1.92 4.06
CA GLU A 107 6.42 0.61 3.92
C GLU A 107 5.86 0.17 5.27
N LEU A 108 4.57 -0.17 5.29
CA LEU A 108 3.92 -0.81 6.42
C LEU A 108 3.40 -2.16 5.96
N SER A 109 3.84 -3.23 6.61
CA SER A 109 3.42 -4.60 6.27
C SER A 109 2.76 -5.30 7.46
N TRP A 110 1.71 -6.06 7.21
CA TRP A 110 0.98 -6.82 8.23
C TRP A 110 0.23 -8.01 7.61
N ARG A 111 -0.40 -8.83 8.45
CA ARG A 111 -1.25 -9.94 8.01
C ARG A 111 -2.65 -9.77 8.58
N ALA A 112 -3.67 -9.86 7.74
CA ALA A 112 -5.07 -9.82 8.14
C ALA A 112 -5.92 -10.59 7.13
N HIS A 113 -7.08 -11.11 7.55
CA HIS A 113 -8.05 -11.80 6.67
C HIS A 113 -7.46 -12.98 5.85
N GLY A 114 -6.40 -13.62 6.37
CA GLY A 114 -5.67 -14.69 5.69
C GLY A 114 -4.75 -14.22 4.56
N LEU A 115 -4.44 -12.92 4.50
CA LEU A 115 -3.67 -12.28 3.42
C LEU A 115 -2.43 -11.57 3.98
N HIS A 116 -1.41 -11.46 3.14
CA HIS A 116 -0.27 -10.56 3.32
C HIS A 116 -0.62 -9.20 2.74
N LEU A 117 -0.44 -8.16 3.54
CA LEU A 117 -0.76 -6.78 3.20
C LEU A 117 0.49 -5.93 3.29
N ARG A 118 0.67 -5.02 2.33
CA ARG A 118 1.72 -4.00 2.37
C ARG A 118 1.18 -2.68 1.85
N LEU A 119 1.24 -1.65 2.68
CA LEU A 119 1.00 -0.27 2.30
C LEU A 119 2.34 0.41 1.99
N THR A 120 2.51 0.89 0.77
CA THR A 120 3.66 1.70 0.36
C THR A 120 3.19 3.13 0.16
N ALA A 121 3.82 4.08 0.85
CA ALA A 121 3.46 5.48 0.79
C ALA A 121 4.65 6.32 0.33
N GLN A 122 4.43 7.23 -0.61
CA GLN A 122 5.43 8.16 -1.14
C GLN A 122 4.97 9.60 -0.95
N GLY A 123 5.91 10.48 -0.61
CA GLY A 123 5.64 11.87 -0.24
C GLY A 123 5.45 12.08 1.26
N PRO A 124 5.10 13.30 1.68
CA PRO A 124 4.91 13.65 3.09
C PRO A 124 3.65 12.94 3.64
N TRP A 125 3.86 12.01 4.56
CA TRP A 125 2.81 11.31 5.27
C TRP A 125 3.03 11.38 6.77
N GLU A 126 1.98 11.73 7.50
CA GLU A 126 1.97 11.57 8.95
C GLU A 126 1.92 10.07 9.31
N PRO A 127 2.82 9.56 10.18
CA PRO A 127 2.85 8.13 10.48
C PRO A 127 1.56 7.57 11.04
N SER A 128 0.89 8.34 11.90
CA SER A 128 -0.41 7.96 12.47
C SER A 128 -1.49 7.80 11.38
N ARG A 129 -1.45 8.61 10.34
CA ARG A 129 -2.40 8.52 9.22
C ARG A 129 -2.20 7.25 8.40
N LEU A 130 -0.96 6.82 8.20
CA LEU A 130 -0.67 5.56 7.50
C LEU A 130 -1.10 4.34 8.31
N VAL A 131 -0.92 4.37 9.63
CA VAL A 131 -1.43 3.32 10.52
C VAL A 131 -2.96 3.29 10.51
N GLU A 132 -3.63 4.44 10.54
CA GLU A 132 -5.09 4.54 10.46
C GLU A 132 -5.62 3.95 9.15
N ILE A 133 -5.00 4.30 8.01
CA ILE A 133 -5.35 3.74 6.70
C ILE A 133 -5.19 2.22 6.72
N ALA A 134 -4.03 1.71 7.16
CA ALA A 134 -3.74 0.28 7.22
C ALA A 134 -4.72 -0.48 8.14
N ALA A 135 -5.04 0.08 9.31
CA ALA A 135 -5.97 -0.51 10.27
C ALA A 135 -7.41 -0.54 9.75
N SER A 136 -7.76 0.34 8.82
CA SER A 136 -9.08 0.40 8.19
C SER A 136 -9.27 -0.57 7.03
N VAL A 137 -8.21 -1.27 6.60
CA VAL A 137 -8.27 -2.20 5.46
C VAL A 137 -9.13 -3.40 5.84
N ALA A 138 -10.29 -3.51 5.17
CA ALA A 138 -11.25 -4.58 5.43
C ALA A 138 -11.92 -5.02 4.11
N PRO A 139 -12.39 -6.28 4.01
CA PRO A 139 -13.25 -6.70 2.90
C PRO A 139 -14.49 -5.80 2.79
N ALA A 140 -14.95 -5.56 1.57
CA ALA A 140 -16.25 -4.93 1.37
C ALA A 140 -17.35 -5.77 2.06
N ALA A 141 -18.24 -5.09 2.78
CA ALA A 141 -19.38 -5.69 3.47
C ALA A 141 -20.49 -6.12 2.48
#